data_AF-A0A947AMH8-F1
#
_entry.id   AF-A0A947AMH8-F1
#
_cell.length_a   1.000
_cell.length_b   1.000
_cell.length_c   1.000
_cell.angle_alpha   90.00
_cell.angle_beta   90.00
_cell.angle_gamma   90.00
#
_symmetry.space_group_name_H-M   'P 1'
#
loop_
_entity.id
_entity.type
_entity.pdbx_description
1 polymer ?
#
loop_
_entity_poly.entity_id
_entity_poly.type
_entity_poly.pdbx_seq_one_letter_code
_entity_poly.pdbx_strand_id
1 'polypeptide(L)'
;MSVKIGINGFGRIGRILLRAALNHPDVEIVAINDLTDSNTMAHLLKYDSVHGKLDNDIIAKDDSIEVDGKSIAITSIKDPEKLHWNDFGVEIAAECTGLFRDRENAAKHLTAGARKVIISAPAGNPDITIVMGVNSNAYDPRQHNIISNASCTTNCLAPVAKVLLENFGIKCGLMTTIHSYTGDQRILDFPHKDLRRARAAALSMIPTTTGAAKAVALVLPELSGKLNGLSIRVPTPNVSIVDLVAYVEKSGVTVSDINDALKKASEESLAGILGYSDIPLVSTDYNGSPLSSIVDAPTTYVID
;
A
#
# COMPACT_ATOMS: atom_id res chain seq x y z
N MET A 1 -15.61 -19.22 7.61
CA MET A 1 -15.20 -19.50 6.21
C MET A 1 -14.20 -18.44 5.84
N SER A 2 -13.07 -18.82 5.25
CA SER A 2 -12.07 -17.90 4.69
C SER A 2 -12.67 -17.15 3.50
N VAL A 3 -12.28 -15.89 3.31
CA VAL A 3 -12.59 -15.11 2.11
C VAL A 3 -11.62 -15.51 1.01
N LYS A 4 -12.15 -15.90 -0.15
CA LYS A 4 -11.33 -16.34 -1.29
C LYS A 4 -10.89 -15.17 -2.16
N ILE A 5 -9.58 -15.01 -2.32
CA ILE A 5 -8.96 -13.92 -3.06
C ILE A 5 -8.25 -14.45 -4.30
N GLY A 6 -8.44 -13.76 -5.41
CA GLY A 6 -7.66 -13.91 -6.65
C GLY A 6 -6.70 -12.73 -6.80
N ILE A 7 -5.44 -12.97 -7.15
CA ILE A 7 -4.43 -11.92 -7.33
C ILE A 7 -4.21 -11.70 -8.83
N ASN A 8 -4.43 -10.46 -9.32
CA ASN A 8 -4.03 -10.06 -10.66
C ASN A 8 -2.74 -9.23 -10.59
N GLY A 9 -1.64 -9.71 -11.18
CA GLY A 9 -0.32 -9.11 -11.07
C GLY A 9 0.46 -9.65 -9.88
N PHE A 10 1.40 -10.56 -10.14
CA PHE A 10 2.25 -11.22 -9.16
C PHE A 10 3.64 -10.59 -9.06
N GLY A 11 3.66 -9.26 -9.20
CA GLY A 11 4.78 -8.41 -8.84
C GLY A 11 4.99 -8.32 -7.31
N ARG A 12 5.74 -7.32 -6.86
CA ARG A 12 6.07 -7.17 -5.44
C ARG A 12 4.83 -7.17 -4.53
N ILE A 13 3.79 -6.41 -4.88
CA ILE A 13 2.59 -6.31 -4.03
C ILE A 13 1.81 -7.62 -4.00
N GLY A 14 1.57 -8.26 -5.14
CA GLY A 14 0.87 -9.54 -5.20
C GLY A 14 1.59 -10.64 -4.40
N ARG A 15 2.92 -10.72 -4.48
CA ARG A 15 3.69 -11.69 -3.70
C ARG A 15 3.65 -11.41 -2.20
N ILE A 16 3.74 -10.16 -1.79
CA ILE A 16 3.65 -9.79 -0.37
C ILE A 16 2.24 -10.00 0.18
N LEU A 17 1.21 -9.78 -0.62
CA LEU A 17 -0.17 -10.13 -0.26
C LEU A 17 -0.30 -11.64 0.01
N LEU A 18 0.24 -12.49 -0.88
CA LEU A 18 0.23 -13.93 -0.63
C LEU A 18 1.04 -14.29 0.63
N ARG A 19 2.25 -13.76 0.80
CA ARG A 19 3.07 -14.00 2.00
C ARG A 19 2.35 -13.62 3.29
N ALA A 20 1.61 -12.50 3.30
CA ALA A 20 0.81 -12.08 4.45
C ALA A 20 -0.39 -13.03 4.67
N ALA A 21 -1.08 -13.43 3.59
CA ALA A 21 -2.23 -14.32 3.65
C ALA A 21 -1.89 -15.73 4.19
N LEU A 22 -0.68 -16.24 3.98
CA LEU A 22 -0.26 -17.54 4.53
C LEU A 22 -0.37 -17.62 6.05
N ASN A 23 -0.27 -16.48 6.74
CA ASN A 23 -0.37 -16.39 8.20
C ASN A 23 -1.74 -15.85 8.66
N HIS A 24 -2.73 -15.74 7.78
CA HIS A 24 -4.02 -15.14 8.09
C HIS A 24 -5.18 -16.12 7.79
N PRO A 25 -5.79 -16.76 8.81
CA PRO A 25 -6.75 -17.86 8.61
C PRO A 25 -8.05 -17.44 7.92
N ASP A 26 -8.39 -16.16 7.98
CA ASP A 26 -9.60 -15.60 7.36
C ASP A 26 -9.46 -15.30 5.87
N VAL A 27 -8.25 -15.45 5.31
CA VAL A 27 -7.96 -15.12 3.91
C VAL A 27 -7.33 -16.33 3.22
N GLU A 28 -7.85 -16.67 2.04
CA GLU A 28 -7.33 -17.76 1.23
C GLU A 28 -7.06 -17.27 -0.18
N ILE A 29 -5.82 -17.38 -0.64
CA ILE A 29 -5.48 -17.10 -2.04
C ILE A 29 -5.75 -18.36 -2.86
N VAL A 30 -6.68 -18.28 -3.81
CA VAL A 30 -7.12 -19.44 -4.61
C VAL A 30 -6.66 -19.39 -6.06
N ALA A 31 -6.36 -18.20 -6.58
CA ALA A 31 -5.88 -18.02 -7.95
C ALA A 31 -4.94 -16.82 -8.07
N ILE A 32 -3.97 -16.92 -8.97
CA ILE A 32 -3.00 -15.87 -9.30
C ILE A 32 -2.92 -15.76 -10.83
N ASN A 33 -2.90 -14.54 -11.34
CA ASN A 33 -2.66 -14.23 -12.75
C ASN A 33 -1.42 -13.34 -12.90
N ASP A 34 -0.48 -13.76 -13.75
CA ASP A 34 0.60 -12.89 -14.24
C ASP A 34 1.12 -13.40 -15.60
N LEU A 35 1.78 -12.53 -16.35
CA LEU A 35 2.29 -12.81 -17.70
C LEU A 35 3.64 -13.53 -17.67
N THR A 36 3.75 -14.56 -16.83
CA THR A 36 4.93 -15.42 -16.67
C THR A 36 4.51 -16.84 -16.28
N ASP A 37 5.42 -17.80 -16.34
CA ASP A 37 5.18 -19.20 -15.98
C ASP A 37 5.18 -19.44 -14.46
N SER A 38 4.59 -20.56 -14.04
CA SER A 38 4.47 -20.99 -12.64
C SER A 38 5.82 -21.23 -11.95
N ASN A 39 6.85 -21.71 -12.65
CA ASN A 39 8.19 -21.89 -12.07
C ASN A 39 8.79 -20.54 -11.67
N THR A 40 8.68 -19.55 -12.55
CA THR A 40 9.11 -18.18 -12.27
C THR A 40 8.34 -17.59 -11.08
N MET A 41 7.01 -17.73 -11.06
CA MET A 41 6.19 -17.24 -9.94
C MET A 41 6.54 -17.92 -8.61
N ALA A 42 6.68 -19.25 -8.59
CA ALA A 42 7.07 -20.02 -7.42
C ALA A 42 8.46 -19.61 -6.89
N HIS A 43 9.42 -19.45 -7.81
CA HIS A 43 10.77 -19.02 -7.46
C HIS A 43 10.76 -17.63 -6.79
N LEU A 44 10.09 -16.66 -7.41
CA LEU A 44 10.00 -15.29 -6.88
C LEU A 44 9.15 -15.18 -5.61
N LEU A 45 8.24 -16.13 -5.38
CA LEU A 45 7.52 -16.25 -4.11
C LEU A 45 8.46 -16.79 -3.01
N LYS A 46 9.23 -17.82 -3.30
CA LYS A 46 10.15 -18.47 -2.34
C LYS A 46 11.31 -17.57 -1.95
N TYR A 47 11.90 -16.83 -2.89
CA TYR A 47 13.10 -16.02 -2.68
C TYR A 47 12.83 -14.54 -2.95
N ASP A 48 13.01 -13.70 -1.93
CA ASP A 48 12.89 -12.25 -2.06
C ASP A 48 14.08 -11.56 -1.39
N SER A 49 14.71 -10.61 -2.08
CA SER A 49 15.92 -9.93 -1.59
C SER A 49 15.65 -8.99 -0.41
N VAL A 50 14.40 -8.52 -0.24
CA VAL A 50 14.01 -7.58 0.82
C VAL A 50 13.39 -8.31 2.00
N HIS A 51 12.55 -9.29 1.72
CA HIS A 51 11.73 -10.00 2.70
C HIS A 51 12.22 -11.42 2.97
N GLY A 52 13.41 -11.77 2.47
CA GLY A 52 14.05 -13.05 2.70
C GLY A 52 13.36 -14.23 2.01
N LYS A 53 13.86 -15.41 2.37
CA LYS A 53 13.36 -16.70 1.90
C LYS A 53 12.13 -17.10 2.74
N LEU A 54 11.08 -17.60 2.10
CA LEU A 54 9.98 -18.26 2.81
C LEU A 54 10.40 -19.64 3.28
N ASP A 55 9.97 -20.03 4.48
CA ASP A 55 10.22 -21.37 5.01
C ASP A 55 9.26 -22.41 4.44
N ASN A 56 8.06 -22.00 4.01
CA ASN A 56 7.02 -22.85 3.41
C ASN A 56 7.55 -23.67 2.23
N ASP A 57 7.06 -24.90 2.06
CA ASP A 57 7.36 -25.70 0.88
C ASP A 57 6.59 -25.13 -0.32
N ILE A 58 7.32 -24.81 -1.40
CA ILE A 58 6.76 -24.16 -2.59
C ILE A 58 7.15 -24.97 -3.80
N ILE A 59 6.15 -25.57 -4.45
CA ILE A 59 6.32 -26.45 -5.60
C ILE A 59 5.53 -25.88 -6.77
N ALA A 60 6.22 -25.61 -7.89
CA ALA A 60 5.56 -25.26 -9.14
C ALA A 60 4.96 -26.52 -9.80
N LYS A 61 3.76 -26.38 -10.35
CA LYS A 61 3.12 -27.32 -11.29
C LYS A 61 2.84 -26.59 -12.60
N ASP A 62 2.27 -27.27 -13.58
CA ASP A 62 2.04 -26.68 -14.91
C ASP A 62 1.06 -25.49 -14.86
N ASP A 63 -0.03 -25.61 -14.11
CA ASP A 63 -1.11 -24.61 -14.01
C ASP A 63 -1.40 -24.18 -12.56
N SER A 64 -0.49 -24.48 -11.64
CA SER A 64 -0.64 -24.12 -10.22
C SER A 64 0.70 -23.96 -9.49
N ILE A 65 0.63 -23.41 -8.28
CA ILE A 65 1.71 -23.48 -7.29
C ILE A 65 1.12 -24.13 -6.04
N GLU A 66 1.82 -25.12 -5.50
CA GLU A 66 1.51 -25.68 -4.19
C GLU A 66 2.33 -24.94 -3.12
N VAL A 67 1.65 -24.49 -2.05
CA VAL A 67 2.27 -23.93 -0.84
C VAL A 67 1.86 -24.79 0.36
N ASP A 68 2.82 -25.47 0.98
CA ASP A 68 2.59 -26.45 2.06
C ASP A 68 1.49 -27.47 1.71
N GLY A 69 1.51 -27.96 0.46
CA GLY A 69 0.55 -28.92 -0.07
C GLY A 69 -0.81 -28.35 -0.47
N LYS A 70 -1.04 -27.03 -0.32
CA LYS A 70 -2.26 -26.36 -0.81
C LYS A 70 -2.03 -25.79 -2.21
N SER A 71 -2.84 -26.22 -3.17
CA SER A 71 -2.74 -25.76 -4.57
C SER A 71 -3.41 -24.39 -4.76
N ILE A 72 -2.72 -23.50 -5.47
CA ILE A 72 -3.20 -22.18 -5.91
C ILE A 72 -3.13 -22.14 -7.43
N ALA A 73 -4.26 -21.87 -8.10
CA ALA A 73 -4.31 -21.85 -9.56
C ALA A 73 -3.47 -20.71 -10.14
N ILE A 74 -2.82 -20.95 -11.28
CA ILE A 74 -2.01 -19.98 -12.01
C ILE A 74 -2.59 -19.78 -13.41
N THR A 75 -2.72 -18.52 -13.82
CA THR A 75 -3.14 -18.14 -15.17
C THR A 75 -2.18 -17.12 -15.77
N SER A 76 -2.18 -17.02 -17.10
CA SER A 76 -1.36 -16.07 -17.85
C SER A 76 -2.19 -15.33 -18.90
N ILE A 77 -3.14 -14.54 -18.42
CA ILE A 77 -4.17 -13.87 -19.21
C ILE A 77 -3.97 -12.36 -19.14
N LYS A 78 -3.87 -11.72 -20.32
CA LYS A 78 -3.63 -10.27 -20.44
C LYS A 78 -4.85 -9.41 -20.12
N ASP A 79 -6.03 -9.91 -20.46
CA ASP A 79 -7.28 -9.17 -20.35
C ASP A 79 -8.03 -9.59 -19.09
N PRO A 80 -8.20 -8.70 -18.09
CA PRO A 80 -8.85 -9.04 -16.83
C PRO A 80 -10.26 -9.61 -16.95
N GLU A 81 -10.96 -9.26 -18.03
CA GLU A 81 -12.34 -9.72 -18.29
C GLU A 81 -12.40 -11.23 -18.59
N LYS A 82 -11.27 -11.82 -19.01
CA LYS A 82 -11.16 -13.24 -19.39
C LYS A 82 -10.56 -14.11 -18.29
N LEU A 83 -10.45 -13.60 -17.06
CA LEU A 83 -9.80 -14.32 -15.96
C LEU A 83 -10.64 -15.47 -15.38
N HIS A 84 -11.93 -15.54 -15.72
CA HIS A 84 -12.83 -16.62 -15.30
C HIS A 84 -12.77 -16.91 -13.79
N TRP A 85 -12.77 -15.86 -12.97
CA TRP A 85 -12.66 -15.92 -11.50
C TRP A 85 -13.65 -16.87 -10.82
N ASN A 86 -14.84 -17.05 -11.40
CA ASN A 86 -15.83 -18.00 -10.91
C ASN A 86 -15.33 -19.44 -10.88
N ASP A 87 -14.50 -19.85 -11.86
CA ASP A 87 -14.00 -21.22 -11.97
C ASP A 87 -13.08 -21.59 -10.80
N PHE A 88 -12.45 -20.58 -10.19
CA PHE A 88 -11.58 -20.71 -9.02
C PHE A 88 -12.29 -20.35 -7.70
N GLY A 89 -13.55 -19.91 -7.76
CA GLY A 89 -14.31 -19.45 -6.60
C GLY A 89 -13.78 -18.16 -5.97
N VAL A 90 -13.16 -17.28 -6.76
CA VAL A 90 -12.65 -15.98 -6.28
C VAL A 90 -13.81 -15.05 -5.91
N GLU A 91 -13.81 -14.57 -4.67
CA GLU A 91 -14.79 -13.58 -4.19
C GLU A 91 -14.27 -12.15 -4.34
N ILE A 92 -12.99 -11.94 -4.05
CA ILE A 92 -12.34 -10.63 -4.15
C ILE A 92 -11.15 -10.72 -5.10
N ALA A 93 -11.14 -9.90 -6.14
CA ALA A 93 -9.97 -9.72 -6.98
C ALA A 93 -9.07 -8.63 -6.38
N ALA A 94 -7.82 -8.98 -6.04
CA ALA A 94 -6.77 -8.03 -5.71
C ALA A 94 -6.07 -7.59 -7.00
N GLU A 95 -6.33 -6.37 -7.44
CA GLU A 95 -5.73 -5.77 -8.62
C GLU A 95 -4.38 -5.13 -8.24
N CYS A 96 -3.30 -5.88 -8.52
CA CYS A 96 -1.93 -5.60 -8.13
C CYS A 96 -0.98 -5.34 -9.32
N THR A 97 -1.49 -5.23 -10.55
CA THR A 97 -0.67 -4.96 -11.75
C THR A 97 -0.17 -3.52 -11.81
N GLY A 98 -0.93 -2.60 -11.20
CA GLY A 98 -0.71 -1.15 -11.36
C GLY A 98 -1.13 -0.60 -12.72
N LEU A 99 -1.77 -1.41 -13.57
CA LEU A 99 -2.27 -1.03 -14.89
C LEU A 99 -3.75 -0.65 -14.85
N PHE A 100 -4.59 -1.52 -14.29
CA PHE A 100 -6.05 -1.36 -14.27
C PHE A 100 -6.52 -0.54 -13.05
N ARG A 101 -6.07 0.71 -12.99
CA ARG A 101 -6.22 1.60 -11.82
C ARG A 101 -7.37 2.59 -11.95
N ASP A 102 -8.39 2.29 -12.73
CA ASP A 102 -9.62 3.08 -12.79
C ASP A 102 -10.81 2.15 -12.69
N ARG A 103 -11.97 2.70 -12.35
CA ARG A 103 -13.19 1.93 -12.15
C ARG A 103 -13.58 1.10 -13.36
N GLU A 104 -13.50 1.64 -14.57
CA GLU A 104 -13.92 0.95 -15.79
C GLU A 104 -13.04 -0.28 -16.05
N ASN A 105 -11.73 -0.10 -15.99
CA ASN A 105 -10.78 -1.18 -16.21
C ASN A 105 -10.79 -2.23 -15.08
N ALA A 106 -10.94 -1.80 -13.83
CA ALA A 106 -11.04 -2.73 -12.70
C ALA A 106 -12.37 -3.51 -12.71
N ALA A 107 -13.45 -2.93 -13.25
CA ALA A 107 -14.76 -3.59 -13.33
C ALA A 107 -14.75 -4.85 -14.20
N LYS A 108 -13.76 -5.01 -15.08
CA LYS A 108 -13.54 -6.24 -15.85
C LYS A 108 -13.40 -7.48 -14.97
N HIS A 109 -12.84 -7.34 -13.77
CA HIS A 109 -12.80 -8.44 -12.81
C HIS A 109 -14.19 -8.85 -12.29
N LEU A 110 -15.13 -7.90 -12.17
CA LEU A 110 -16.51 -8.21 -11.82
C LEU A 110 -17.18 -9.02 -12.94
N THR A 111 -16.96 -8.63 -14.20
CA THR A 111 -17.41 -9.39 -15.36
C THR A 111 -16.79 -10.79 -15.40
N ALA A 112 -15.53 -10.93 -15.01
CA ALA A 112 -14.84 -12.22 -14.93
C ALA A 112 -15.33 -13.12 -13.77
N GLY A 113 -16.16 -12.60 -12.85
CA GLY A 113 -16.80 -13.38 -11.79
C GLY A 113 -16.48 -12.98 -10.36
N ALA A 114 -15.53 -12.08 -10.13
CA ALA A 114 -15.25 -11.61 -8.76
C ALA A 114 -16.44 -10.79 -8.23
N ARG A 115 -16.75 -10.91 -6.93
CA ARG A 115 -17.82 -10.12 -6.28
C ARG A 115 -17.37 -8.71 -5.97
N LYS A 116 -16.09 -8.53 -5.64
CA LYS A 116 -15.46 -7.26 -5.27
C LYS A 116 -14.07 -7.15 -5.90
N VAL A 117 -13.57 -5.93 -6.02
CA VAL A 117 -12.23 -5.62 -6.49
C VAL A 117 -11.55 -4.67 -5.51
N ILE A 118 -10.33 -4.99 -5.10
CA ILE A 118 -9.46 -4.11 -4.32
C ILE A 118 -8.26 -3.73 -5.19
N ILE A 119 -8.14 -2.45 -5.52
CA ILE A 119 -7.02 -1.90 -6.29
C ILE A 119 -5.89 -1.55 -5.30
N SER A 120 -4.70 -2.11 -5.51
CA SER A 120 -3.54 -1.93 -4.62
C SER A 120 -2.76 -0.63 -4.87
N ALA A 121 -3.42 0.38 -5.42
CA ALA A 121 -2.85 1.67 -5.80
C ALA A 121 -3.92 2.77 -5.78
N PRO A 122 -3.54 4.06 -5.80
CA PRO A 122 -4.48 5.15 -6.04
C PRO A 122 -5.24 4.91 -7.34
N ALA A 123 -6.57 5.00 -7.27
CA ALA A 123 -7.44 4.71 -8.40
C ALA A 123 -8.17 5.95 -8.92
N GLY A 124 -8.48 5.95 -10.22
CA GLY A 124 -9.38 6.90 -10.86
C GLY A 124 -10.84 6.50 -10.65
N ASN A 125 -11.60 7.36 -9.98
CA ASN A 125 -13.04 7.20 -9.75
C ASN A 125 -13.48 5.81 -9.20
N PRO A 126 -12.79 5.22 -8.19
CA PRO A 126 -13.29 4.01 -7.53
C PRO A 126 -14.63 4.29 -6.84
N ASP A 127 -15.36 3.24 -6.43
CA ASP A 127 -16.57 3.43 -5.62
C ASP A 127 -16.23 4.12 -4.30
N ILE A 128 -15.09 3.75 -3.70
CA ILE A 128 -14.55 4.36 -2.50
C ILE A 128 -13.03 4.18 -2.42
N THR A 129 -12.35 5.13 -1.78
CA THR A 129 -10.97 4.94 -1.29
C THR A 129 -11.01 4.70 0.20
N ILE A 130 -10.36 3.63 0.66
CA ILE A 130 -10.32 3.23 2.07
C ILE A 130 -8.87 3.33 2.56
N VAL A 131 -8.69 3.92 3.73
CA VAL A 131 -7.51 3.75 4.59
C VAL A 131 -8.00 3.16 5.91
N MET A 132 -7.46 1.98 6.24
CA MET A 132 -7.84 1.24 7.44
C MET A 132 -7.54 2.05 8.71
N GLY A 133 -8.47 2.07 9.65
CA GLY A 133 -8.39 2.88 10.88
C GLY A 133 -8.73 4.37 10.69
N VAL A 134 -8.85 4.85 9.45
CA VAL A 134 -9.18 6.26 9.17
C VAL A 134 -10.64 6.42 8.74
N ASN A 135 -11.04 5.78 7.65
CA ASN A 135 -12.40 5.87 7.10
C ASN A 135 -13.01 4.50 6.73
N SER A 136 -12.47 3.41 7.26
CA SER A 136 -12.95 2.05 6.95
C SER A 136 -14.42 1.81 7.33
N ASN A 137 -14.96 2.60 8.27
CA ASN A 137 -16.38 2.61 8.63
C ASN A 137 -17.31 3.18 7.53
N ALA A 138 -16.77 3.90 6.53
CA ALA A 138 -17.54 4.42 5.41
C ALA A 138 -17.81 3.35 4.33
N TYR A 139 -17.24 2.15 4.45
CA TYR A 139 -17.49 1.07 3.50
C TYR A 139 -18.93 0.55 3.58
N ASP A 140 -19.71 0.74 2.51
CA ASP A 140 -21.00 0.10 2.31
C ASP A 140 -20.86 -1.09 1.33
N PRO A 141 -21.00 -2.36 1.79
CA PRO A 141 -20.90 -3.53 0.92
C PRO A 141 -22.00 -3.63 -0.14
N ARG A 142 -23.08 -2.85 -0.06
CA ARG A 142 -24.14 -2.82 -1.08
C ARG A 142 -23.81 -1.88 -2.23
N GLN A 143 -23.00 -0.86 -1.98
CA GLN A 143 -22.68 0.19 -2.96
C GLN A 143 -21.25 0.07 -3.48
N HIS A 144 -20.31 -0.34 -2.64
CA HIS A 144 -18.88 -0.32 -2.95
C HIS A 144 -18.42 -1.69 -3.44
N ASN A 145 -18.19 -1.82 -4.73
CA ASN A 145 -17.69 -3.05 -5.37
C ASN A 145 -16.24 -2.92 -5.81
N ILE A 146 -15.78 -1.71 -6.13
CA ILE A 146 -14.42 -1.42 -6.58
C ILE A 146 -13.80 -0.42 -5.62
N ILE A 147 -12.88 -0.91 -4.79
CA ILE A 147 -12.29 -0.18 -3.68
C ILE A 147 -10.82 0.11 -4.00
N SER A 148 -10.39 1.35 -3.82
CA SER A 148 -8.96 1.67 -3.81
C SER A 148 -8.44 1.55 -2.38
N ASN A 149 -7.36 0.80 -2.19
CA ASN A 149 -6.61 0.77 -0.92
C ASN A 149 -5.60 1.93 -0.81
N ALA A 150 -5.83 3.00 -1.57
CA ALA A 150 -4.96 4.17 -1.69
C ALA A 150 -3.50 3.80 -2.06
N SER A 151 -2.52 4.57 -1.59
CA SER A 151 -1.08 4.26 -1.70
C SER A 151 -0.48 3.98 -0.32
N CYS A 152 0.70 3.35 -0.28
CA CYS A 152 1.50 3.21 0.94
C CYS A 152 1.71 4.55 1.66
N THR A 153 2.08 5.62 0.93
CA THR A 153 2.26 6.96 1.51
C THR A 153 0.96 7.53 2.08
N THR A 154 -0.20 7.27 1.45
CA THR A 154 -1.49 7.74 1.99
C THR A 154 -1.86 7.00 3.26
N ASN A 155 -1.66 5.67 3.30
CA ASN A 155 -1.85 4.84 4.49
C ASN A 155 -0.89 5.22 5.63
N CYS A 156 0.31 5.72 5.31
CA CYS A 156 1.26 6.24 6.30
C CYS A 156 0.85 7.62 6.85
N LEU A 157 0.47 8.56 5.97
CA LEU A 157 0.18 9.95 6.33
C LEU A 157 -1.19 10.12 7.00
N ALA A 158 -2.23 9.44 6.51
CA ALA A 158 -3.60 9.69 6.94
C ALA A 158 -3.86 9.40 8.44
N PRO A 159 -3.33 8.32 9.05
CA PRO A 159 -3.47 8.09 10.49
C PRO A 159 -2.86 9.23 11.33
N VAL A 160 -1.66 9.69 10.99
CA VAL A 160 -1.00 10.82 11.67
C VAL A 160 -1.81 12.11 11.47
N ALA A 161 -2.24 12.40 10.24
CA ALA A 161 -3.03 13.58 9.94
C ALA A 161 -4.39 13.57 10.66
N LYS A 162 -5.03 12.41 10.83
CA LYS A 162 -6.26 12.24 11.61
C LYS A 162 -6.04 12.66 13.06
N VAL A 163 -5.00 12.12 13.72
CA VAL A 163 -4.69 12.46 15.12
C VAL A 163 -4.41 13.95 15.27
N LEU A 164 -3.61 14.52 14.37
CA LEU A 164 -3.29 15.95 14.42
C LEU A 164 -4.52 16.83 14.20
N LEU A 165 -5.37 16.48 13.24
CA LEU A 165 -6.61 17.19 12.95
C LEU A 165 -7.57 17.17 14.15
N GLU A 166 -7.78 16.00 14.76
CA GLU A 166 -8.73 15.83 15.87
C GLU A 166 -8.28 16.53 17.16
N ASN A 167 -6.97 16.62 17.42
CA ASN A 167 -6.44 17.16 18.68
C ASN A 167 -6.02 18.64 18.59
N PHE A 168 -5.56 19.08 17.41
CA PHE A 168 -4.92 20.39 17.23
C PHE A 168 -5.52 21.21 16.09
N GLY A 169 -6.31 20.60 15.21
CA GLY A 169 -6.73 21.19 13.94
C GLY A 169 -5.56 21.32 12.96
N ILE A 170 -5.82 21.17 11.66
CA ILE A 170 -4.82 21.43 10.61
C ILE A 170 -5.34 22.58 9.75
N LYS A 171 -4.56 23.67 9.68
CA LYS A 171 -4.81 24.80 8.80
C LYS A 171 -4.32 24.52 7.39
N CYS A 172 -3.05 24.13 7.26
CA CYS A 172 -2.43 23.68 6.01
C CYS A 172 -1.16 22.88 6.32
N GLY A 173 -0.66 22.14 5.34
CA GLY A 173 0.58 21.40 5.50
C GLY A 173 1.23 21.01 4.18
N LEU A 174 2.53 20.79 4.24
CA LEU A 174 3.35 20.30 3.15
C LEU A 174 4.02 19.00 3.57
N MET A 175 3.95 18.01 2.72
CA MET A 175 4.57 16.70 2.95
C MET A 175 5.70 16.45 1.96
N THR A 176 6.82 15.95 2.48
CA THR A 176 7.88 15.36 1.67
C THR A 176 7.96 13.87 1.99
N THR A 177 7.86 13.01 0.99
CA THR A 177 8.16 11.58 1.20
C THR A 177 9.51 11.22 0.59
N ILE A 178 10.43 10.79 1.45
CA ILE A 178 11.69 10.17 1.04
C ILE A 178 11.40 8.69 0.88
N HIS A 179 11.27 8.27 -0.37
CA HIS A 179 10.66 7.02 -0.71
C HIS A 179 11.70 6.07 -1.32
N SER A 180 11.78 4.85 -0.80
CA SER A 180 12.55 3.76 -1.42
C SER A 180 12.18 3.62 -2.90
N TYR A 181 13.12 3.23 -3.74
CA TYR A 181 12.79 3.03 -5.15
C TYR A 181 11.74 1.93 -5.33
N THR A 182 11.07 1.99 -6.46
CA THR A 182 10.05 1.02 -6.90
C THR A 182 10.47 0.44 -8.24
N GLY A 183 9.78 -0.61 -8.71
CA GLY A 183 10.04 -1.20 -10.04
C GLY A 183 9.79 -0.25 -11.22
N ASP A 184 9.25 0.93 -10.95
CA ASP A 184 9.04 1.97 -11.96
C ASP A 184 10.29 2.83 -12.22
N GLN A 185 11.21 2.94 -11.25
CA GLN A 185 12.48 3.65 -11.47
C GLN A 185 13.44 2.78 -12.28
N ARG A 186 14.30 3.40 -13.09
CA ARG A 186 15.22 2.67 -13.98
C ARG A 186 16.53 2.33 -13.28
N ILE A 187 17.05 1.12 -13.48
CA ILE A 187 18.36 0.73 -12.96
C ILE A 187 19.48 1.55 -13.63
N LEU A 188 19.38 1.71 -14.94
CA LEU A 188 20.25 2.55 -15.78
C LEU A 188 19.40 3.59 -16.51
N ASP A 189 20.03 4.63 -17.05
CA ASP A 189 19.32 5.66 -17.81
C ASP A 189 18.52 5.04 -18.97
N PHE A 190 17.18 5.21 -18.98
CA PHE A 190 16.27 4.56 -19.95
C PHE A 190 14.98 5.38 -20.15
N PRO A 191 14.34 5.35 -21.35
CA PRO A 191 13.13 6.13 -21.62
C PRO A 191 12.03 6.01 -20.55
N HIS A 192 11.49 7.16 -20.15
CA HIS A 192 10.37 7.29 -19.23
C HIS A 192 9.67 8.65 -19.45
N LYS A 193 8.35 8.71 -19.22
CA LYS A 193 7.53 9.93 -19.44
C LYS A 193 7.89 11.08 -18.49
N ASP A 194 8.33 10.75 -17.28
CA ASP A 194 8.96 11.67 -16.34
C ASP A 194 10.47 11.52 -16.51
N LEU A 195 11.12 12.56 -17.07
CA LEU A 195 12.55 12.56 -17.39
C LEU A 195 13.45 12.39 -16.16
N ARG A 196 12.97 12.73 -14.95
CA ARG A 196 13.74 12.51 -13.72
C ARG A 196 13.79 11.02 -13.39
N ARG A 197 12.67 10.31 -13.57
CA ARG A 197 12.56 8.85 -13.41
C ARG A 197 13.22 8.05 -14.53
N ALA A 198 13.64 8.71 -15.60
CA ALA A 198 14.46 8.09 -16.66
C ALA A 198 15.91 7.87 -16.23
N ARG A 199 16.36 8.44 -15.09
CA ARG A 199 17.74 8.37 -14.62
C ARG A 199 17.99 7.15 -13.72
N ALA A 200 19.23 6.68 -13.68
CA ALA A 200 19.68 5.55 -12.87
C ALA A 200 19.35 5.73 -11.37
N ALA A 201 18.47 4.86 -10.86
CA ALA A 201 17.88 4.94 -9.52
C ALA A 201 18.91 4.79 -8.38
N ALA A 202 19.95 3.98 -8.61
CA ALA A 202 20.97 3.69 -7.61
C ALA A 202 21.99 4.83 -7.41
N LEU A 203 21.93 5.89 -8.23
CA LEU A 203 22.92 6.97 -8.26
C LEU A 203 22.36 8.34 -7.92
N SER A 204 21.06 8.45 -7.63
CA SER A 204 20.39 9.76 -7.54
C SER A 204 19.27 9.77 -6.52
N MET A 205 19.12 10.92 -5.87
CA MET A 205 17.87 11.33 -5.25
C MET A 205 16.97 11.91 -6.35
N ILE A 206 15.83 11.28 -6.64
CA ILE A 206 14.99 11.62 -7.81
C ILE A 206 13.71 12.33 -7.34
N PRO A 207 13.59 13.67 -7.51
CA PRO A 207 12.36 14.38 -7.18
C PRO A 207 11.24 14.01 -8.16
N THR A 208 10.05 13.73 -7.65
CA THR A 208 8.86 13.43 -8.47
C THR A 208 7.60 13.91 -7.76
N THR A 209 6.52 14.06 -8.53
CA THR A 209 5.21 14.42 -8.00
C THR A 209 4.61 13.26 -7.22
N THR A 210 3.90 13.56 -6.12
CA THR A 210 3.08 12.58 -5.41
C THR A 210 1.66 13.08 -5.26
N GLY A 211 0.69 12.19 -5.48
CA GLY A 211 -0.72 12.47 -5.21
C GLY A 211 -1.11 12.18 -3.76
N ALA A 212 -0.23 11.60 -2.94
CA ALA A 212 -0.60 11.04 -1.64
C ALA A 212 -1.15 12.09 -0.66
N ALA A 213 -0.53 13.27 -0.57
CA ALA A 213 -1.03 14.35 0.28
C ALA A 213 -2.45 14.79 -0.12
N LYS A 214 -2.72 14.89 -1.43
CA LYS A 214 -4.05 15.23 -1.95
C LYS A 214 -5.04 14.08 -1.73
N ALA A 215 -4.58 12.83 -1.81
CA ALA A 215 -5.40 11.64 -1.60
C ALA A 215 -5.85 11.48 -0.14
N VAL A 216 -5.16 12.10 0.84
CA VAL A 216 -5.65 12.16 2.22
C VAL A 216 -7.03 12.81 2.29
N ALA A 217 -7.33 13.80 1.44
CA ALA A 217 -8.65 14.42 1.40
C ALA A 217 -9.79 13.47 0.96
N LEU A 218 -9.46 12.35 0.30
CA LEU A 218 -10.45 11.32 -0.07
C LEU A 218 -10.91 10.51 1.15
N VAL A 219 -10.11 10.48 2.22
CA VAL A 219 -10.38 9.72 3.45
C VAL A 219 -10.57 10.60 4.69
N LEU A 220 -10.13 11.86 4.63
CA LEU A 220 -10.33 12.92 5.62
C LEU A 220 -10.78 14.20 4.86
N PRO A 221 -12.07 14.32 4.49
CA PRO A 221 -12.58 15.43 3.67
C PRO A 221 -12.29 16.83 4.23
N GLU A 222 -12.16 16.96 5.54
CA GLU A 222 -11.80 18.18 6.27
C GLU A 222 -10.42 18.73 5.89
N LEU A 223 -9.57 17.89 5.29
CA LEU A 223 -8.24 18.24 4.78
C LEU A 223 -8.21 18.56 3.28
N SER A 224 -9.37 18.62 2.63
CA SER A 224 -9.48 19.00 1.22
C SER A 224 -8.86 20.38 0.96
N GLY A 225 -7.90 20.42 0.04
CA GLY A 225 -7.13 21.62 -0.30
C GLY A 225 -6.10 22.07 0.75
N LYS A 226 -5.99 21.39 1.90
CA LYS A 226 -5.09 21.79 2.99
C LYS A 226 -3.70 21.15 2.91
N LEU A 227 -3.59 19.97 2.30
CA LEU A 227 -2.33 19.22 2.20
C LEU A 227 -1.84 19.10 0.75
N ASN A 228 -0.55 19.29 0.55
CA ASN A 228 0.14 19.02 -0.71
C ASN A 228 1.54 18.47 -0.43
N GLY A 229 2.28 18.06 -1.47
CA GLY A 229 3.61 17.51 -1.22
C GLY A 229 4.39 17.06 -2.45
N LEU A 230 5.61 16.60 -2.21
CA LEU A 230 6.50 16.02 -3.20
C LEU A 230 7.09 14.69 -2.70
N SER A 231 7.70 13.94 -3.62
CA SER A 231 8.45 12.75 -3.28
C SER A 231 9.89 12.84 -3.79
N ILE A 232 10.84 12.31 -3.03
CA ILE A 232 12.22 12.09 -3.44
C ILE A 232 12.45 10.59 -3.41
N ARG A 233 12.77 9.97 -4.56
CA ARG A 233 13.17 8.55 -4.60
C ARG A 233 14.62 8.42 -4.20
N VAL A 234 14.92 7.47 -3.33
CA VAL A 234 16.28 7.22 -2.80
C VAL A 234 16.73 5.77 -3.06
N PRO A 235 18.05 5.49 -3.10
CA PRO A 235 18.61 4.18 -3.41
C PRO A 235 18.48 3.16 -2.26
N THR A 236 17.30 3.06 -1.65
CA THR A 236 16.96 2.04 -0.64
C THR A 236 15.87 1.10 -1.18
N PRO A 237 15.92 -0.21 -0.88
CA PRO A 237 15.02 -1.20 -1.48
C PRO A 237 13.66 -1.29 -0.78
N ASN A 238 13.56 -0.88 0.48
CA ASN A 238 12.31 -0.84 1.24
C ASN A 238 12.40 0.13 2.41
N VAL A 239 11.22 0.41 2.98
CA VAL A 239 10.96 1.42 3.99
C VAL A 239 11.10 2.83 3.42
N SER A 240 10.12 3.66 3.72
CA SER A 240 10.03 5.04 3.25
C SER A 240 9.61 5.89 4.44
N ILE A 241 9.95 7.17 4.42
CA ILE A 241 9.59 8.12 5.47
C ILE A 241 8.72 9.22 4.88
N VAL A 242 7.81 9.72 5.71
CA VAL A 242 6.99 10.89 5.46
C VAL A 242 7.43 11.96 6.45
N ASP A 243 7.89 13.08 5.91
CA ASP A 243 8.07 14.34 6.63
C ASP A 243 6.82 15.20 6.41
N LEU A 244 6.15 15.60 7.49
CA LEU A 244 4.95 16.44 7.45
C LEU A 244 5.22 17.72 8.23
N VAL A 245 5.28 18.84 7.50
CA VAL A 245 5.26 20.18 8.10
C VAL A 245 3.83 20.69 8.06
N ALA A 246 3.19 20.81 9.22
CA ALA A 246 1.80 21.25 9.33
C ALA A 246 1.68 22.50 10.21
N TYR A 247 0.89 23.47 9.76
CA TYR A 247 0.39 24.56 10.58
C TYR A 247 -0.90 24.09 11.26
N VAL A 248 -0.87 24.02 12.59
CA VAL A 248 -2.03 23.64 13.40
C VAL A 248 -2.84 24.87 13.84
N GLU A 249 -4.11 24.68 14.18
CA GLU A 249 -4.99 25.79 14.59
C GLU A 249 -4.83 26.13 16.08
N LYS A 250 -4.61 25.11 16.92
CA LYS A 250 -4.38 25.28 18.35
C LYS A 250 -3.03 25.96 18.62
N SER A 251 -3.04 27.00 19.46
CA SER A 251 -1.83 27.72 19.86
C SER A 251 -1.17 27.11 21.11
N GLY A 252 0.12 27.39 21.31
CA GLY A 252 0.87 26.95 22.48
C GLY A 252 1.03 25.42 22.57
N VAL A 253 1.01 24.75 21.42
CA VAL A 253 1.23 23.30 21.32
C VAL A 253 2.72 23.02 21.54
N THR A 254 3.05 22.02 22.33
CA THR A 254 4.42 21.60 22.59
C THR A 254 4.75 20.28 21.89
N VAL A 255 6.05 19.94 21.81
CA VAL A 255 6.49 18.63 21.32
C VAL A 255 5.87 17.49 22.15
N SER A 256 5.73 17.65 23.47
CA SER A 256 5.09 16.64 24.34
C SER A 256 3.64 16.43 23.94
N ASP A 257 2.88 17.51 23.72
CA ASP A 257 1.46 17.40 23.37
C ASP A 257 1.25 16.58 22.08
N ILE A 258 2.08 16.82 21.05
CA ILE A 258 2.03 16.09 19.79
C ILE A 258 2.37 14.61 20.00
N ASN A 259 3.48 14.32 20.68
CA ASN A 259 3.95 12.97 20.91
C ASN A 259 2.98 12.17 21.78
N ASP A 260 2.43 12.76 22.84
CA ASP A 260 1.46 12.12 23.72
C ASP A 260 0.16 11.78 22.98
N ALA A 261 -0.32 12.66 22.12
CA ALA A 261 -1.50 12.40 21.29
C ALA A 261 -1.27 11.25 20.29
N LEU A 262 -0.11 11.24 19.62
CA LEU A 262 0.25 10.20 18.65
C LEU A 262 0.49 8.85 19.34
N LYS A 263 1.19 8.84 20.47
CA LYS A 263 1.41 7.64 21.28
C LYS A 263 0.08 7.06 21.75
N LYS A 264 -0.79 7.87 22.35
CA LYS A 264 -2.10 7.43 22.80
C LYS A 264 -2.92 6.83 21.66
N ALA A 265 -2.97 7.48 20.50
CA ALA A 265 -3.68 6.96 19.34
C ALA A 265 -3.09 5.62 18.85
N SER A 266 -1.77 5.46 18.88
CA SER A 266 -1.09 4.20 18.51
C SER A 266 -1.39 3.04 19.45
N GLU A 267 -1.67 3.32 20.72
CA GLU A 267 -1.98 2.32 21.75
C GLU A 267 -3.49 2.04 21.86
N GLU A 268 -4.34 2.95 21.37
CA GLU A 268 -5.79 2.88 21.48
C GLU A 268 -6.48 2.83 20.10
N SER A 269 -6.98 3.96 19.60
CA SER A 269 -7.90 4.03 18.47
C SER A 269 -7.32 3.59 17.13
N LEU A 270 -5.99 3.59 17.01
CA LEU A 270 -5.25 3.18 15.81
C LEU A 270 -4.29 2.02 16.11
N ALA A 271 -4.50 1.27 17.19
CA ALA A 271 -3.71 0.08 17.50
C ALA A 271 -3.71 -0.92 16.34
N GLY A 272 -2.53 -1.39 15.96
CA GLY A 272 -2.32 -2.26 14.80
C GLY A 272 -2.28 -1.54 13.44
N ILE A 273 -2.49 -0.22 13.40
CA ILE A 273 -2.37 0.63 12.21
C ILE A 273 -1.22 1.63 12.35
N LEU A 274 -1.22 2.38 13.47
CA LEU A 274 -0.21 3.37 13.83
C LEU A 274 0.68 2.80 14.93
N GLY A 275 1.99 2.96 14.79
CA GLY A 275 2.98 2.71 15.83
C GLY A 275 3.63 4.01 16.31
N TYR A 276 4.33 3.93 17.43
CA TYR A 276 5.11 5.02 18.02
C TYR A 276 6.46 4.46 18.48
N SER A 277 7.56 5.14 18.14
CA SER A 277 8.92 4.77 18.52
C SER A 277 9.66 5.96 19.11
N ASP A 278 10.21 5.80 20.30
CA ASP A 278 11.14 6.72 20.97
C ASP A 278 12.60 6.20 20.95
N ILE A 279 12.83 5.10 20.25
CA ILE A 279 14.14 4.46 20.08
C ILE A 279 14.80 5.03 18.82
N PRO A 280 16.12 5.35 18.84
CA PRO A 280 16.84 5.89 17.69
C PRO A 280 17.12 4.80 16.64
N LEU A 281 16.09 4.45 15.86
CA LEU A 281 16.13 3.45 14.80
C LEU A 281 16.37 4.09 13.42
N VAL A 282 16.77 3.27 12.45
CA VAL A 282 16.93 3.65 11.04
C VAL A 282 15.95 2.89 10.14
N SER A 283 15.85 3.30 8.88
CA SER A 283 14.85 2.77 7.93
C SER A 283 14.76 1.23 7.90
N THR A 284 15.89 0.52 7.87
CA THR A 284 15.86 -0.95 7.76
C THR A 284 15.28 -1.66 8.97
N ASP A 285 15.25 -1.02 10.14
CA ASP A 285 14.72 -1.62 11.37
C ASP A 285 13.19 -1.78 11.31
N TYR A 286 12.53 -1.03 10.43
CA TYR A 286 11.10 -1.15 10.17
C TYR A 286 10.75 -2.12 9.04
N ASN A 287 11.75 -2.75 8.41
CA ASN A 287 11.52 -3.68 7.30
C ASN A 287 10.76 -4.92 7.79
N GLY A 288 9.61 -5.20 7.17
CA GLY A 288 8.73 -6.31 7.58
C GLY A 288 7.73 -5.95 8.68
N SER A 289 7.72 -4.70 9.17
CA SER A 289 6.65 -4.23 10.04
C SER A 289 5.30 -4.27 9.31
N PRO A 290 4.22 -4.77 9.96
CA PRO A 290 2.89 -4.81 9.38
C PRO A 290 2.13 -3.48 9.51
N LEU A 291 2.65 -2.52 10.27
CA LEU A 291 1.98 -1.25 10.56
C LEU A 291 1.96 -0.35 9.32
N SER A 292 0.89 0.45 9.18
CA SER A 292 0.77 1.40 8.08
C SER A 292 1.64 2.64 8.28
N SER A 293 1.84 3.04 9.53
CA SER A 293 2.65 4.20 9.92
C SER A 293 3.32 3.97 11.26
N ILE A 294 4.53 4.50 11.45
CA ILE A 294 5.23 4.49 12.73
C ILE A 294 5.81 5.89 12.94
N VAL A 295 5.44 6.52 14.04
CA VAL A 295 5.95 7.84 14.42
C VAL A 295 7.36 7.69 14.98
N ASP A 296 8.30 8.45 14.43
CA ASP A 296 9.64 8.63 14.96
C ASP A 296 9.64 9.83 15.92
N ALA A 297 9.40 9.56 17.20
CA ALA A 297 9.16 10.61 18.20
C ALA A 297 10.34 11.57 18.42
N PRO A 298 11.61 11.12 18.41
CA PRO A 298 12.78 12.00 18.56
C PRO A 298 12.92 13.07 17.46
N THR A 299 12.24 12.90 16.32
CA THR A 299 12.25 13.84 15.19
C THR A 299 10.98 14.70 15.10
N THR A 300 10.19 14.75 16.17
CA THR A 300 9.08 15.70 16.29
C THR A 300 9.58 17.07 16.73
N TYR A 301 9.23 18.10 15.97
CA TYR A 301 9.59 19.49 16.24
C TYR A 301 8.36 20.39 16.24
N VAL A 302 8.39 21.41 17.10
CA VAL A 302 7.45 22.53 17.08
C VAL A 302 8.25 23.82 16.95
N ILE A 303 7.79 24.71 16.08
CA ILE A 303 8.36 26.03 15.83
C ILE A 303 7.22 27.05 15.97
N ASP A 304 7.46 28.11 16.76
CA ASP A 304 6.54 29.25 16.92
C ASP A 304 6.89 30.40 15.96
#